data_AF-A0A9E5TUQ5-F1
#
_entry.id   AF-A0A9E5TUQ5-F1
#
_cell.length_a   1.000
_cell.length_b   1.000
_cell.length_c   1.000
_cell.angle_alpha   90.00
_cell.angle_beta   90.00
_cell.angle_gamma   90.00
#
_symmetry.space_group_name_H-M   'P 1'
#
loop_
_entity.id
_entity.type
_entity.pdbx_description
1 polymer ?
#
loop_
_entity_poly.entity_id
_entity_poly.type
_entity_poly.pdbx_seq_one_letter_code
_entity_poly.pdbx_strand_id
1 'polypeptide(L)' 'DEIERKYSINLALAHAEWMDTKINLIDTPGYLDFIGDAVAGLYAADSALVVVSGTAGVEVGT' A
#
# COMPACT_ATOMS: atom_id res chain seq x y z
N ASP A 1 -7.38 -16.83 1.30
CA ASP A 1 -6.75 -16.28 2.52
C ASP A 1 -6.99 -14.78 2.69
N GLU A 2 -6.51 -13.88 1.82
CA GLU A 2 -6.75 -12.41 1.98
C GLU A 2 -8.22 -12.00 1.85
N ILE A 3 -8.96 -12.58 0.89
CA ILE A 3 -10.41 -12.32 0.70
C ILE A 3 -11.21 -12.69 1.97
N GLU A 4 -10.77 -13.73 2.67
CA GLU A 4 -11.41 -14.22 3.90
C GLU A 4 -11.03 -13.36 5.11
N ARG A 5 -9.77 -12.91 5.17
CA ARG A 5 -9.20 -12.09 6.25
C ARG A 5 -9.51 -10.60 6.14
N LYS A 6 -9.90 -10.12 4.94
CA LYS A 6 -10.22 -8.71 4.63
C LYS A 6 -9.08 -7.71 4.87
N TYR A 7 -7.83 -8.19 4.86
CA TYR A 7 -6.64 -7.34 4.88
C TYR A 7 -5.53 -7.95 4.02
N SER A 8 -4.69 -7.08 3.45
CA SER A 8 -3.55 -7.48 2.61
C SER A 8 -2.43 -8.08 3.46
N ILE A 9 -1.86 -9.18 2.96
CA ILE A 9 -0.78 -9.94 3.61
C ILE A 9 0.49 -9.85 2.76
N ASN A 10 0.36 -9.69 1.44
CA ASN A 10 1.49 -9.61 0.50
C ASN A 10 1.50 -8.28 -0.24
N LEU A 11 2.65 -7.95 -0.83
CA LEU A 11 2.76 -6.90 -1.84
C LEU A 11 1.96 -7.26 -3.08
N ALA A 12 1.20 -6.30 -3.60
CA ALA A 12 0.55 -6.43 -4.90
C ALA A 12 1.03 -5.33 -5.86
N LEU A 13 1.03 -5.65 -7.15
CA LEU A 13 1.42 -4.72 -8.22
C LEU A 13 0.22 -4.47 -9.13
N ALA A 14 -0.01 -3.21 -9.44
CA ALA A 14 -0.93 -2.79 -10.47
C ALA A 14 -0.27 -1.72 -11.34
N HIS A 15 -0.78 -1.51 -12.54
CA HIS A 15 -0.36 -0.41 -13.38
C HIS A 15 -1.55 0.22 -14.10
N ALA A 16 -1.44 1.50 -14.38
CA ALA A 16 -2.41 2.26 -15.15
C ALA A 16 -1.69 3.25 -16.06
N GLU A 17 -2.33 3.62 -17.17
CA GLU A 17 -1.87 4.72 -18.01
C GLU A 17 -2.79 5.92 -17.81
N TRP A 18 -2.19 7.07 -17.53
CA TRP A 18 -2.91 8.32 -17.33
C TRP A 18 -2.13 9.46 -17.96
N MET A 19 -2.78 10.23 -18.85
CA MET A 19 -2.17 11.38 -19.53
C MET A 19 -0.79 11.04 -20.16
N ASP A 20 -0.75 9.98 -20.97
CA ASP A 20 0.49 9.45 -21.61
C ASP A 20 1.61 9.07 -20.63
N THR A 21 1.28 8.86 -19.36
CA THR A 21 2.21 8.45 -18.31
C THR A 21 1.82 7.09 -17.75
N LYS A 22 2.76 6.15 -17.72
CA LYS A 22 2.58 4.86 -17.04
C LYS A 22 2.80 5.04 -15.54
N ILE A 23 1.78 4.75 -14.76
CA ILE A 23 1.80 4.76 -13.29
C ILE A 23 1.88 3.31 -12.83
N ASN A 24 2.88 2.99 -12.01
CA ASN A 24 2.97 1.70 -11.33
C ASN A 24 2.56 1.90 -9.87
N LEU A 25 1.67 1.04 -9.38
CA LEU A 25 1.14 1.04 -8.03
C LEU A 25 1.69 -0.18 -7.31
N ILE A 26 2.22 0.05 -6.11
CA ILE A 26 2.66 -0.98 -5.18
C ILE A 26 1.72 -0.90 -3.99
N ASP A 27 0.88 -1.92 -3.81
CA ASP A 27 0.02 -2.04 -2.64
C ASP A 27 0.79 -2.73 -1.52
N THR A 28 0.93 -2.05 -0.39
CA THR A 28 1.68 -2.52 0.78
C THR A 28 0.74 -2.96 1.89
N PRO A 29 1.01 -4.06 2.60
CA PRO A 29 0.18 -4.48 3.73
C PRO A 29 0.24 -3.45 4.88
N GLY A 30 -0.94 -3.14 5.46
CA GLY A 30 -1.09 -2.10 6.50
C GLY A 30 -0.98 -2.60 7.95
N TYR A 31 -0.74 -3.90 8.16
CA TYR A 31 -0.56 -4.46 9.51
C TYR A 31 0.93 -4.46 9.88
N LEU A 32 1.23 -4.09 11.14
CA LEU A 32 2.60 -3.98 11.65
C LEU A 32 3.43 -5.26 11.49
N ASP A 33 2.78 -6.43 11.54
CA ASP A 33 3.42 -7.73 11.35
C ASP A 33 4.08 -7.87 9.96
N PHE A 34 3.66 -7.07 8.98
CA PHE A 34 4.16 -7.06 7.60
C PHE A 34 4.89 -5.76 7.22
N ILE A 35 5.37 -4.99 8.21
CA ILE A 35 6.06 -3.72 7.95
C ILE A 35 7.31 -3.89 7.06
N GLY A 36 7.96 -5.06 7.10
CA GLY A 36 9.11 -5.36 6.24
C GLY A 36 8.76 -5.25 4.74
N ASP A 37 7.57 -5.73 4.36
CA ASP A 37 7.08 -5.67 2.99
C ASP A 37 6.69 -4.24 2.61
N ALA A 38 6.07 -3.50 3.53
CA ALA A 38 5.77 -2.09 3.32
C ALA A 38 7.04 -1.25 3.10
N VAL A 39 8.08 -1.48 3.89
CA VAL A 39 9.39 -0.84 3.72
C VAL A 39 10.02 -1.22 2.39
N ALA A 40 9.99 -2.50 2.01
CA ALA A 40 10.54 -2.96 0.73
C ALA A 40 9.80 -2.32 -0.47
N GLY A 41 8.47 -2.24 -0.41
CA GLY A 41 7.65 -1.57 -1.42
C GLY A 41 7.98 -0.08 -1.53
N LEU A 42 8.15 0.61 -0.39
CA LEU A 42 8.56 2.01 -0.36
C LEU A 42 9.95 2.23 -0.97
N TYR A 43 10.91 1.35 -0.71
CA TYR A 43 12.25 1.41 -1.32
C TYR A 43 12.23 1.26 -2.84
N ALA A 44 11.24 0.55 -3.38
CA ALA A 44 11.07 0.36 -4.82
C ALA A 44 10.25 1.48 -5.49
N ALA A 45 9.63 2.38 -4.72
CA ALA A 45 8.78 3.45 -5.21
C ALA A 45 9.48 4.82 -5.19
N ASP A 46 9.15 5.67 -6.15
CA ASP A 46 9.62 7.06 -6.17
C ASP A 46 8.86 7.97 -5.17
N SER A 47 7.64 7.57 -4.79
CA SER A 47 6.77 8.34 -3.89
C SER A 47 5.76 7.42 -3.18
N ALA A 48 5.17 7.91 -2.08
CA ALA A 48 4.17 7.18 -1.31
C ALA A 48 2.84 7.95 -1.25
N LEU A 49 1.73 7.20 -1.32
CA LEU A 49 0.39 7.70 -1.05
C LEU A 49 -0.08 7.17 0.31
N VAL A 50 -0.21 8.07 1.29
CA VAL A 50 -0.72 7.71 2.63
C VAL A 50 -2.21 7.99 2.69
N VAL A 51 -3.01 6.95 2.93
CA VAL A 51 -4.47 7.06 3.05
C VAL A 51 -4.84 7.12 4.53
N VAL A 52 -5.51 8.21 4.93
CA VAL A 52 -5.94 8.43 6.31
C VAL A 52 -7.46 8.36 6.39
N SER A 53 -7.98 7.67 7.41
CA SER A 53 -9.42 7.60 7.66
C SER A 53 -9.98 8.98 8.04
N GLY A 54 -11.00 9.44 7.32
CA GLY A 54 -11.67 10.70 7.62
C GLY A 54 -12.45 10.70 8.94
N THR A 55 -12.74 9.53 9.51
CA THR A 55 -13.47 9.38 10.78
C THR A 55 -12.56 9.06 11.97
N ALA A 56 -11.51 8.26 11.75
CA ALA A 56 -10.59 7.83 12.81
C ALA A 56 -9.34 8.71 12.91
N GLY A 57 -8.96 9.43 11.84
CA GLY A 57 -7.73 10.21 11.79
C GLY A 57 -6.50 9.32 11.63
N VAL A 58 -5.36 9.79 12.16
CA VAL A 58 -4.06 9.10 12.09
C VAL A 58 -3.97 8.04 13.19
N GLU A 59 -3.59 6.82 12.83
CA GLU A 59 -3.44 5.69 13.74
C GLU A 59 -2.00 5.18 13.77
N VAL A 60 -1.67 4.38 14.78
CA VAL A 60 -0.34 3.73 14.84
C VAL A 60 -0.22 2.77 13.66
N GLY A 61 0.76 3.02 12.78
CA GLY A 61 0.99 2.26 11.56
C GLY A 61 0.48 2.94 10.28
N THR A 62 -0.23 4.07 10.40
CA THR A 62 -0.45 5.03 9.28
C THR A 62 0.81 5.86 9.05
#